data_AF-A0AA43EU25-F1
#
_entry.id   AF-A0AA43EU25-F1
#
_cell.length_a   1.000
_cell.length_b   1.000
_cell.length_c   1.000
_cell.angle_alpha   90.00
_cell.angle_beta   90.00
_cell.angle_gamma   90.00
#
_symmetry.space_group_name_H-M   'P 1'
#
loop_
_entity.id
_entity.type
_entity.pdbx_description
1 polymer ?
#
loop_
_entity_poly.entity_id
_entity_poly.type
_entity_poly.pdbx_seq_one_letter_code
_entity_poly.pdbx_strand_id
1 'polypeptide(L)'
;MATWLFVEWLLIWILDTTTFAFEWDQGNRTKSRTKHDVTTDEVESVFRLKRAVPLGIQTSPVVNELRLGLVGQSDRGRVLQVAFTFRGSKVRVISARPAHRKERSQYATMAREIFPDL
;
A
#
# COMPACT_ATOMS: atom_id res chain seq x y z
N MET A 1 -15.75 6.82 -2.85
CA MET A 1 -14.73 5.82 -3.26
C MET A 1 -13.39 6.53 -3.37
N ALA A 2 -12.27 5.89 -3.03
CA ALA A 2 -10.98 6.57 -3.12
C ALA A 2 -10.55 6.75 -4.58
N THR A 3 -10.12 7.96 -4.94
CA THR A 3 -9.51 8.26 -6.26
C THR A 3 -8.04 8.58 -6.04
N TRP A 4 -7.20 8.14 -6.97
CA TRP A 4 -5.75 8.29 -6.87
C TRP A 4 -5.18 9.00 -8.09
N LEU A 5 -4.23 9.92 -7.86
CA LEU A 5 -3.41 10.54 -8.90
C LEU A 5 -2.01 9.92 -8.83
N PHE A 6 -1.64 9.17 -9.87
CA PHE A 6 -0.33 8.53 -9.94
C PHE A 6 0.80 9.57 -9.87
N VAL A 7 1.85 9.22 -9.14
CA VAL A 7 3.07 10.03 -9.01
C VAL A 7 4.30 9.14 -9.05
N GLU A 8 5.24 9.46 -9.93
CA GLU A 8 6.40 8.63 -10.23
C GLU A 8 7.37 8.49 -9.04
N TRP A 9 7.59 9.57 -8.28
CA TRP A 9 8.52 9.55 -7.15
C TRP A 9 8.18 8.47 -6.11
N LEU A 10 6.91 8.06 -6.01
CA LEU A 10 6.51 7.03 -5.06
C LEU A 10 7.02 5.65 -5.47
N LEU A 11 7.11 5.38 -6.78
CA LEU A 11 7.71 4.14 -7.29
C LEU A 11 9.20 4.10 -6.97
N ILE A 12 9.90 5.18 -7.27
CA ILE A 12 11.34 5.34 -6.98
C ILE A 12 11.59 5.13 -5.48
N TRP A 13 10.79 5.76 -4.62
CA TRP A 13 10.89 5.59 -3.17
C TRP A 13 10.72 4.13 -2.73
N ILE A 14 9.75 3.37 -3.27
CA ILE A 14 9.56 1.96 -2.93
C ILE A 14 10.80 1.13 -3.30
N LEU A 15 11.38 1.37 -4.48
CA LEU A 15 12.52 0.62 -5.00
C LEU A 15 13.79 0.91 -4.20
N ASP A 16 14.07 2.19 -3.95
CA ASP A 16 15.29 2.67 -3.29
C ASP A 16 15.30 2.44 -1.77
N THR A 17 14.13 2.31 -1.13
CA THR A 17 14.05 2.13 0.32
C THR A 17 14.59 0.78 0.75
N THR A 18 15.75 0.72 1.40
CA THR A 18 16.36 -0.55 1.85
C THR A 18 15.61 -1.18 3.03
N THR A 19 15.10 -0.37 3.95
CA THR A 19 14.36 -0.82 5.14
C THR A 19 13.14 0.07 5.37
N PHE A 20 12.00 -0.55 5.66
CA PHE A 20 10.78 0.17 6.03
C PHE A 20 10.59 0.17 7.55
N ALA A 21 10.33 1.34 8.12
CA ALA A 21 9.88 1.49 9.49
C ALA A 21 8.39 1.85 9.50
N PHE A 22 7.62 1.28 10.43
CA PHE A 22 6.18 1.45 10.48
C PHE A 22 5.72 2.17 11.75
N GLU A 23 4.64 2.94 11.61
CA GLU A 23 3.92 3.52 12.74
C GLU A 23 2.51 2.94 12.84
N TRP A 24 2.23 2.39 14.01
CA TRP A 24 1.01 1.68 14.35
C TRP A 24 0.49 2.18 15.69
N ASP A 25 -0.69 2.78 15.70
CA ASP A 25 -1.41 3.25 16.89
C ASP A 25 -2.66 2.39 17.17
N GLN A 26 -3.34 2.64 18.29
CA GLN A 26 -4.53 1.87 18.66
C GLN A 26 -5.67 2.02 17.63
N GLY A 27 -5.71 3.14 16.89
CA GLY A 27 -6.74 3.44 15.89
C GLY A 27 -6.54 2.75 14.54
N ASN A 28 -5.31 2.40 14.17
CA ASN A 28 -5.01 1.73 12.89
C ASN A 28 -4.65 0.25 13.01
N ARG A 29 -4.10 -0.21 14.15
CA ARG A 29 -3.62 -1.60 14.35
C ARG A 29 -4.71 -2.66 14.19
N THR A 30 -5.89 -2.40 14.74
CA THR A 30 -6.98 -3.37 14.78
C THR A 30 -7.95 -3.19 13.63
N LYS A 31 -8.07 -1.98 13.08
CA LYS A 31 -9.08 -1.61 12.09
C LYS A 31 -9.10 -2.53 10.86
N SER A 32 -7.95 -2.81 10.28
CA SER A 32 -7.83 -3.70 9.12
C SER A 32 -8.02 -5.17 9.48
N ARG A 33 -7.58 -5.58 10.67
CA ARG A 33 -7.78 -6.95 11.15
C ARG A 33 -9.26 -7.24 11.39
N THR A 34 -9.95 -6.37 12.12
CA THR A 34 -11.37 -6.53 12.46
C THR A 34 -12.26 -6.50 11.22
N LYS A 35 -11.98 -5.63 10.24
CA LYS A 35 -12.86 -5.46 9.06
C LYS A 35 -12.53 -6.40 7.91
N HIS A 36 -11.26 -6.79 7.76
CA HIS A 36 -10.77 -7.42 6.53
C HIS A 36 -9.85 -8.61 6.78
N ASP A 37 -9.67 -9.02 8.04
CA ASP A 37 -8.78 -10.11 8.42
C ASP A 37 -7.31 -9.86 8.00
N VAL A 38 -6.90 -8.60 7.83
CA VAL A 38 -5.54 -8.21 7.43
C VAL A 38 -4.74 -7.80 8.68
N THR A 39 -3.67 -8.53 9.00
CA THR A 39 -2.79 -8.20 10.15
C THR A 39 -1.77 -7.12 9.78
N THR A 40 -1.20 -6.45 10.79
CA THR A 40 -0.12 -5.46 10.60
C THR A 40 1.05 -6.07 9.83
N ASP A 41 1.52 -7.25 10.22
CA ASP A 41 2.65 -7.93 9.61
C ASP A 41 2.42 -8.22 8.12
N GLU A 42 1.18 -8.56 7.76
CA GLU A 42 0.81 -8.79 6.37
C GLU A 42 0.84 -7.49 5.55
N VAL A 43 0.37 -6.37 6.13
CA VAL A 43 0.50 -5.07 5.47
C VAL A 43 1.97 -4.72 5.27
N GLU A 44 2.79 -4.89 6.30
CA GLU A 44 4.21 -4.61 6.23
C GLU A 44 4.93 -5.46 5.18
N SER A 45 4.52 -6.73 5.02
CA SER A 45 5.07 -7.62 3.99
C SER A 45 4.92 -7.06 2.58
N VAL A 46 3.82 -6.33 2.29
CA VAL A 46 3.59 -5.69 0.98
C VAL A 46 4.71 -4.70 0.63
N PHE A 47 5.19 -3.94 1.62
CA PHE A 47 6.30 -3.01 1.43
C PHE A 47 7.63 -3.75 1.37
N ARG A 48 7.87 -4.69 2.29
CA ARG A 48 9.14 -5.45 2.38
C ARG A 48 9.43 -6.26 1.12
N LEU A 49 8.40 -6.76 0.45
CA LEU A 49 8.54 -7.47 -0.82
C LEU A 49 8.93 -6.55 -1.99
N LYS A 50 8.84 -5.23 -1.85
CA LYS A 50 9.19 -4.22 -2.86
C LYS A 50 8.57 -4.46 -4.25
N ARG A 51 7.43 -5.13 -4.27
CA ARG A 51 6.69 -5.51 -5.49
C ARG A 51 5.34 -4.81 -5.57
N ALA A 52 5.17 -3.73 -4.81
CA ALA A 52 3.95 -2.95 -4.80
C ALA A 52 3.95 -1.93 -5.96
N VAL A 53 2.79 -1.80 -6.60
CA VAL A 53 2.53 -0.78 -7.62
C VAL A 53 1.89 0.42 -6.94
N PRO A 54 2.48 1.63 -7.04
CA PRO A 54 1.88 2.82 -6.44
C PRO A 54 0.60 3.22 -7.20
N LEU A 55 -0.45 3.52 -6.44
CA LEU A 55 -1.65 4.17 -6.94
C LEU A 55 -1.48 5.71 -6.95
N GLY A 56 -0.62 6.22 -6.06
CA GLY A 56 -0.27 7.64 -5.97
C GLY A 56 -0.98 8.37 -4.83
N ILE A 57 -1.38 9.61 -5.03
CA ILE A 57 -1.96 10.50 -4.01
C ILE A 57 -3.49 10.36 -3.98
N GLN A 58 -4.08 10.20 -2.80
CA GLN A 58 -5.52 10.15 -2.64
C GLN A 58 -6.12 11.54 -2.88
N THR A 59 -7.02 11.66 -3.85
CA THR A 59 -7.71 12.91 -4.18
C THR A 59 -9.17 12.92 -3.70
N SER A 60 -9.71 11.78 -3.29
CA SER A 60 -11.07 11.67 -2.73
C SER A 60 -11.19 10.61 -1.64
N PRO A 61 -11.91 10.86 -0.54
CA PRO A 61 -12.40 12.18 -0.11
C PRO A 61 -11.22 13.13 0.18
N VAL A 62 -11.46 14.43 0.09
CA VAL A 62 -10.48 15.44 0.50
C VAL A 62 -10.29 15.37 2.01
N VAL A 63 -9.04 15.30 2.45
CA VAL A 63 -8.64 15.21 3.86
C VAL A 63 -7.42 16.09 4.10
N ASN A 64 -7.21 16.53 5.35
CA ASN A 64 -6.12 17.45 5.71
C ASN A 64 -4.73 16.77 5.81
N GLU A 65 -4.67 15.45 5.64
CA GLU A 65 -3.42 14.66 5.71
C GLU A 65 -3.15 14.07 4.33
N LEU A 66 -1.91 14.17 3.84
CA LEU A 66 -1.50 13.49 2.61
C LEU A 66 -1.71 11.99 2.77
N ARG A 67 -2.46 11.38 1.86
CA ARG A 67 -2.64 9.92 1.82
C ARG A 67 -2.11 9.38 0.51
N LEU A 68 -1.32 8.33 0.63
CA LEU A 68 -0.71 7.61 -0.48
C LEU A 68 -1.33 6.23 -0.57
N GLY A 69 -1.38 5.71 -1.78
CA GLY A 69 -1.99 4.43 -2.10
C GLY A 69 -1.00 3.55 -2.84
N LEU A 70 -1.00 2.27 -2.51
CA LEU A 70 -0.37 1.24 -3.32
C LEU A 70 -1.24 -0.01 -3.36
N VAL A 71 -0.97 -0.85 -4.35
CA VAL A 71 -1.50 -2.21 -4.46
C VAL A 71 -0.33 -3.19 -4.60
N GLY A 72 -0.34 -4.26 -3.81
CA GLY A 72 0.75 -5.23 -3.84
C GLY A 72 0.38 -6.56 -3.22
N GLN A 73 1.12 -7.61 -3.57
CA GLN A 73 0.96 -8.92 -2.95
C GLN A 73 1.62 -8.96 -1.57
N SER A 74 0.96 -9.59 -0.61
CA SER A 74 1.52 -9.91 0.71
C SER A 74 2.23 -11.26 0.72
N ASP A 75 2.99 -11.54 1.77
CA ASP A 75 3.60 -12.86 2.02
C ASP A 75 2.57 -14.00 2.17
N ARG A 76 1.30 -13.68 2.44
CA ARG A 76 0.16 -14.62 2.44
C ARG A 76 -0.44 -14.84 1.05
N GLY A 77 0.18 -14.30 0.00
CA GLY A 77 -0.29 -14.42 -1.39
C GLY A 77 -1.51 -13.56 -1.73
N ARG A 78 -2.08 -12.81 -0.78
CA ARG A 78 -3.22 -11.91 -1.03
C ARG A 78 -2.74 -10.61 -1.65
N VAL A 79 -3.48 -10.09 -2.64
CA VAL A 79 -3.24 -8.74 -3.15
C VAL A 79 -4.01 -7.75 -2.29
N LEU A 80 -3.30 -6.80 -1.70
CA LEU A 80 -3.85 -5.78 -0.81
C LEU A 80 -3.76 -4.40 -1.44
N GLN A 81 -4.80 -3.60 -1.23
CA GLN A 81 -4.73 -2.15 -1.38
C GLN A 81 -4.39 -1.57 -0.01
N VAL A 82 -3.36 -0.71 0.04
CA VAL A 82 -2.89 -0.08 1.28
C VAL A 82 -2.94 1.44 1.10
N ALA A 83 -3.63 2.11 2.01
CA ALA A 83 -3.57 3.56 2.19
C ALA A 83 -2.66 3.88 3.38
N PHE A 84 -1.71 4.80 3.18
CA PHE A 84 -0.71 5.16 4.18
C PHE A 84 -0.30 6.63 4.06
N THR A 85 0.51 7.09 5.00
CA THR A 85 1.18 8.40 4.97
C THR A 85 2.58 8.29 5.56
N PHE A 86 3.36 9.37 5.46
CA PHE A 86 4.66 9.48 6.10
C PHE A 86 4.55 10.28 7.40
N ARG A 87 5.19 9.78 8.46
CA ARG A 87 5.43 10.53 9.70
C ARG A 87 6.91 10.43 10.06
N GLY A 88 7.63 11.52 9.81
CA GLY A 88 9.09 11.48 9.78
C GLY A 88 9.57 10.46 8.76
N SER A 89 10.40 9.51 9.19
CA SER A 89 10.91 8.40 8.36
C SER A 89 10.04 7.13 8.39
N LYS A 90 8.86 7.17 9.03
CA LYS A 90 7.99 5.98 9.18
C LYS A 90 6.80 6.01 8.24
N VAL A 91 6.43 4.82 7.76
CA VAL A 91 5.17 4.55 7.06
C VAL A 91 4.07 4.38 8.12
N ARG A 92 3.15 5.34 8.20
CA ARG A 92 1.93 5.17 8.99
C ARG A 92 0.83 4.60 8.11
N VAL A 93 0.45 3.36 8.38
CA VAL A 93 -0.69 2.73 7.69
C VAL A 93 -2.01 3.36 8.17
N ILE A 94 -2.88 3.73 7.24
CA ILE A 94 -4.20 4.29 7.52
C ILE A 94 -5.26 3.19 7.42
N SER A 95 -5.15 2.37 6.38
CA SER A 95 -5.99 1.18 6.18
C SER A 95 -5.37 0.26 5.13
N ALA A 96 -5.57 -1.03 5.31
CA ALA A 96 -5.35 -2.05 4.29
C ALA A 96 -6.59 -2.94 4.14
N ARG A 97 -6.85 -3.39 2.91
CA ARG A 97 -7.93 -4.31 2.57
C ARG A 97 -7.53 -5.21 1.40
N PRO A 98 -8.20 -6.35 1.19
CA PRO A 98 -8.14 -7.06 -0.08
C PRO A 98 -8.42 -6.12 -1.25
N ALA A 99 -7.56 -6.17 -2.26
CA ALA A 99 -7.78 -5.48 -3.51
C ALA A 99 -9.01 -6.08 -4.21
N HIS A 100 -9.87 -5.25 -4.79
CA HIS A 100 -11.01 -5.73 -5.55
C HIS A 100 -10.57 -6.29 -6.91
N ARG A 101 -11.46 -6.99 -7.63
CA ARG A 101 -11.13 -7.67 -8.91
C ARG A 101 -10.36 -6.77 -9.88
N LYS A 102 -10.86 -5.55 -10.13
CA LYS A 102 -10.21 -4.58 -11.02
C LYS A 102 -8.81 -4.15 -10.55
N GLU A 103 -8.61 -3.86 -9.26
CA GLU A 103 -7.29 -3.55 -8.68
C GLU A 103 -6.32 -4.72 -8.82
N ARG A 104 -6.79 -5.96 -8.60
CA ARG A 104 -5.95 -7.17 -8.80
C ARG A 104 -5.52 -7.35 -10.24
N SER A 105 -6.44 -7.13 -11.20
CA SER A 105 -6.11 -7.19 -12.62
C SER A 105 -5.12 -6.10 -13.03
N GLN A 106 -5.32 -4.86 -12.56
CA GLN A 106 -4.39 -3.75 -12.80
C GLN A 106 -3.01 -4.04 -12.21
N TYR A 107 -2.95 -4.52 -10.96
CA TYR A 107 -1.71 -4.95 -10.32
C TYR A 107 -1.01 -6.04 -11.14
N ALA A 108 -1.72 -7.07 -11.59
CA ALA A 108 -1.12 -8.16 -12.36
C ALA A 108 -0.53 -7.69 -13.71
N THR A 109 -1.17 -6.73 -14.38
CA THR A 109 -0.63 -6.13 -15.61
C THR A 109 0.61 -5.31 -15.31
N MET A 110 0.51 -4.33 -14.40
CA MET A 110 1.60 -3.41 -14.09
C MET A 110 2.80 -4.12 -13.45
N ALA A 111 2.56 -5.13 -12.60
CA ALA A 111 3.63 -5.88 -11.96
C ALA A 111 4.48 -6.63 -13.00
N ARG A 112 3.89 -7.15 -14.09
CA ARG A 112 4.68 -7.79 -15.17
C ARG A 112 5.53 -6.79 -15.95
N GLU A 113 5.07 -5.56 -16.08
CA GLU A 113 5.80 -4.51 -16.80
C GLU A 113 6.91 -3.92 -15.93
N ILE A 114 6.65 -3.68 -14.65
CA ILE A 114 7.57 -3.04 -13.71
C ILE A 114 8.59 -4.05 -13.15
N PHE A 115 8.19 -5.31 -12.98
CA PHE A 115 8.98 -6.37 -12.38
C PHE A 115 9.01 -7.59 -13.32
N PRO A 116 9.77 -7.56 -14.42
CA PRO A 116 9.75 -8.61 -15.44
C PRO A 116 10.40 -9.93 -14.98
N ASP A 117 11.32 -9.89 -14.03
CA ASP A 117 12.09 -11.06 -13.56
C ASP A 117 11.38 -11.84 -12.44
N LEU A 118 10.05 -11.86 -12.48
CA LEU A 118 9.17 -12.32 -11.40
C LEU A 118 8.38 -13.56 -11.80
#